data_AF-A0AA94XTL5-F1
#
_entry.id   AF-A0AA94XTL5-F1
#
_cell.length_a   1.000
_cell.length_b   1.000
_cell.length_c   1.000
_cell.angle_alpha   90.00
_cell.angle_beta   90.00
_cell.angle_gamma   90.00
#
_symmetry.space_group_name_H-M   'P 1'
#
loop_
_entity.id
_entity.type
_entity.pdbx_description
1 polymer ?
#
loop_
_entity_poly.entity_id
_entity_poly.type
_entity_poly.pdbx_seq_one_letter_code
_entity_poly.pdbx_strand_id
1 'polypeptide(L)'
;MNETVRRRSNTRARLIEAAESLLAEAGMLSFSIDAVCKQAGFTRGAFYSNFGSINDLLFALYEHKTRILFDELSAMPPFEPGIDLEKAVERLLDAVPSDANWYALRAVFALQSQGSNDIEQALHEHSRDLQDRLMPFVGSLLDAAGLAPAISLAETTQIVIAAHVGAVLQGALVENKDELRRNSMLSALHGAADLEPADRTLYALSAVPGGILKVDTASGDTATLVESLSVVPDGVVLDRENNELVFTHMGEPDEEPVNGSEPPFYQRNGGIRALSLETGAIRTVVEDGAFTTGKQLARDAATGRLYWSDREDHGVYRCEADGSNITALVRTSGSTPSEIEDQCVGVAVDAVNGYLYWTQKGEAKGGQGRILRAGLELPEGADPAQRTDIELLWENLPEPIDLELELDSNLLYWTDRGAEPDGNTLNRAQIPAAGDRGSVVEVVARGFKEAIGLALDHGRGVAFVSDLGGHVYEVSLASGQVRVVLSGSAMLTGVVLG
;
A
#
# COMPACT_ATOMS: atom_id res chain seq x y z
N MET A 1 -22.99 31.07 17.92
CA MET A 1 -23.67 29.77 18.17
C MET A 1 -24.92 30.03 19.01
N ASN A 2 -26.10 29.59 18.55
CA ASN A 2 -27.42 29.99 19.07
C ASN A 2 -27.74 29.33 20.44
N GLU A 3 -28.42 30.03 21.36
CA GLU A 3 -28.65 29.60 22.75
C GLU A 3 -29.43 28.27 22.87
N THR A 4 -30.37 28.06 21.94
CA THR A 4 -31.15 26.81 21.80
C THR A 4 -30.29 25.61 21.39
N VAL A 5 -29.27 25.83 20.55
CA VAL A 5 -28.32 24.79 20.11
C VAL A 5 -27.40 24.39 21.27
N ARG A 6 -26.93 25.38 22.05
CA ARG A 6 -26.10 25.14 23.24
C ARG A 6 -26.86 24.38 24.32
N ARG A 7 -28.15 24.69 24.53
CA ARG A 7 -29.01 23.99 25.50
C ARG A 7 -29.31 22.55 25.08
N ARG A 8 -29.59 22.31 23.79
CA ARG A 8 -29.82 20.97 23.23
C ARG A 8 -28.57 20.09 23.29
N SER A 9 -27.39 20.64 22.96
CA SER A 9 -26.10 19.97 23.10
C SER A 9 -25.80 19.55 24.55
N ASN A 10 -26.10 20.41 25.54
CA ASN A 10 -25.93 20.10 26.96
C ASN A 10 -26.91 18.99 27.43
N THR A 11 -28.16 19.01 26.97
CA THR A 11 -29.13 17.94 27.26
C THR A 11 -28.71 16.60 26.66
N ARG A 12 -28.24 16.58 25.41
CA ARG A 12 -27.77 15.36 24.74
C ARG A 12 -26.59 14.73 25.49
N ALA A 13 -25.58 15.52 25.87
CA ALA A 13 -24.42 15.03 26.63
C ALA A 13 -24.82 14.40 27.96
N ARG A 14 -25.69 15.07 28.74
CA ARG A 14 -26.18 14.55 30.02
C ARG A 14 -27.01 13.27 29.90
N LEU A 15 -27.73 13.08 28.79
CA LEU A 15 -28.44 11.82 28.52
C LEU A 15 -27.45 10.68 28.22
N ILE A 16 -26.35 10.96 27.53
CA ILE A 16 -25.27 9.99 27.27
C ILE A 16 -24.55 9.62 28.58
N GLU A 17 -24.19 10.61 29.41
CA GLU A 17 -23.57 10.36 30.74
C GLU A 17 -24.48 9.55 31.66
N ALA A 18 -25.79 9.83 31.64
CA ALA A 18 -26.77 9.07 32.40
C ALA A 18 -26.93 7.63 31.88
N ALA A 19 -26.86 7.43 30.56
CA ALA A 19 -26.86 6.11 29.95
C ALA A 19 -25.65 5.29 30.41
N GLU A 20 -24.46 5.89 30.35
CA GLU A 20 -23.22 5.28 30.79
C GLU A 20 -23.28 4.85 32.26
N SER A 21 -23.72 5.76 33.13
CA SER A 21 -23.83 5.50 34.57
C SER A 21 -24.80 4.35 34.86
N LEU A 22 -25.95 4.31 34.16
CA LEU A 22 -26.93 3.23 34.32
C LEU A 22 -26.40 1.87 33.86
N LEU A 23 -25.64 1.84 32.77
CA LEU A 23 -25.01 0.59 32.32
C LEU A 23 -24.00 0.09 33.34
N ALA A 24 -23.19 0.98 33.92
CA ALA A 24 -22.21 0.64 34.94
C ALA A 24 -22.86 0.13 36.25
N GLU A 25 -23.95 0.75 36.70
CA GLU A 25 -24.59 0.44 37.98
C GLU A 25 -25.56 -0.75 37.93
N ALA A 26 -26.35 -0.85 36.85
CA ALA A 26 -27.52 -1.72 36.80
C ALA A 26 -27.52 -2.70 35.61
N GLY A 27 -26.52 -2.61 34.73
CA GLY A 27 -26.35 -3.48 33.56
C GLY A 27 -27.42 -3.31 32.48
N MET A 28 -27.24 -4.02 31.36
CA MET A 28 -28.07 -3.85 30.15
C MET A 28 -29.55 -4.22 30.35
N LEU A 29 -29.85 -5.20 31.21
CA LEU A 29 -31.20 -5.75 31.37
C LEU A 29 -32.19 -4.77 32.02
N SER A 30 -31.69 -3.79 32.77
CA SER A 30 -32.50 -2.78 33.44
C SER A 30 -32.58 -1.46 32.65
N PHE A 31 -31.94 -1.41 31.48
CA PHE A 31 -31.77 -0.21 30.68
C PHE A 31 -33.07 0.16 29.94
N SER A 32 -33.58 1.37 30.17
CA SER A 32 -34.81 1.87 29.52
C SER A 32 -34.82 3.39 29.39
N ILE A 33 -35.64 3.92 28.47
CA ILE A 33 -35.81 5.38 28.30
C ILE A 33 -36.22 6.04 29.62
N ASP A 34 -37.13 5.43 30.39
CA ASP A 34 -37.60 5.99 31.65
C ASP A 34 -36.48 6.02 32.72
N ALA A 35 -35.66 4.96 32.79
CA ALA A 35 -34.51 4.92 33.67
C ALA A 35 -33.49 6.01 33.31
N VAL A 36 -33.15 6.15 32.02
CA VAL A 36 -32.22 7.19 31.52
C VAL A 36 -32.76 8.58 31.82
N CYS A 37 -34.03 8.85 31.54
CA CYS A 37 -34.66 10.13 31.83
C CYS A 37 -34.62 10.45 33.32
N LYS A 38 -34.93 9.47 34.17
CA LYS A 38 -34.88 9.62 35.63
C LYS A 38 -33.46 9.94 36.12
N GLN A 39 -32.45 9.20 35.64
CA GLN A 39 -31.05 9.41 36.00
C GLN A 39 -30.53 10.78 35.52
N ALA A 40 -30.88 11.17 34.30
CA ALA A 40 -30.48 12.45 33.73
C ALA A 40 -31.25 13.66 34.31
N GLY A 41 -32.35 13.43 35.03
CA GLY A 41 -33.25 14.47 35.52
C GLY A 41 -34.04 15.16 34.40
N PHE A 42 -34.41 14.43 33.35
CA PHE A 42 -35.15 14.91 32.19
C PHE A 42 -36.48 14.16 32.00
N THR A 43 -37.37 14.70 31.16
CA THR A 43 -38.63 14.06 30.79
C THR A 43 -38.46 13.22 29.51
N ARG A 44 -39.41 12.30 29.25
CA ARG A 44 -39.46 11.57 27.96
C ARG A 44 -39.52 12.50 26.75
N GLY A 45 -40.21 13.64 26.87
CA GLY A 45 -40.26 14.64 25.80
C GLY A 45 -38.89 15.24 25.50
N ALA A 46 -38.07 15.48 26.52
CA ALA A 46 -36.70 15.93 26.35
C ALA A 46 -35.81 14.84 25.70
N PHE A 47 -36.03 13.56 26.03
CA PHE A 47 -35.36 12.44 25.35
C PHE A 47 -35.69 12.41 23.85
N TYR A 48 -36.97 12.35 23.49
CA TYR A 48 -37.39 12.25 22.07
C TYR A 48 -37.04 13.49 21.23
N SER A 49 -36.75 14.63 21.88
CA SER A 49 -36.20 15.81 21.19
C SER A 49 -34.71 15.69 20.82
N ASN A 50 -33.99 14.70 21.37
CA ASN A 50 -32.56 14.49 21.15
C ASN A 50 -32.23 13.14 20.48
N PHE A 51 -33.04 12.10 20.71
CA PHE A 51 -32.85 10.76 20.19
C PHE A 51 -34.20 10.21 19.70
N GLY A 52 -34.24 9.60 18.52
CA GLY A 52 -35.45 8.97 17.99
C GLY A 52 -35.75 7.64 18.69
N SER A 53 -34.72 6.93 19.12
CA SER A 53 -34.83 5.64 19.78
C SER A 53 -33.81 5.45 20.92
N ILE A 54 -33.98 4.37 21.70
CA ILE A 54 -32.96 3.95 22.68
C ILE A 54 -31.67 3.52 21.99
N ASN A 55 -31.76 2.91 20.80
CA ASN A 55 -30.61 2.50 20.02
C ASN A 55 -29.80 3.72 19.54
N ASP A 56 -30.46 4.82 19.17
CA ASP A 56 -29.77 6.07 18.79
C ASP A 56 -28.94 6.62 19.96
N LEU A 57 -29.46 6.49 21.19
CA LEU A 57 -28.72 6.87 22.39
C LEU A 57 -27.56 5.91 22.65
N LEU A 58 -27.75 4.60 22.49
CA LEU A 58 -26.70 3.61 22.67
C LEU A 58 -25.59 3.76 21.62
N PHE A 59 -25.92 4.07 20.36
CA PHE A 59 -24.95 4.38 19.32
C PHE A 59 -24.17 5.66 19.67
N ALA A 60 -24.86 6.72 20.11
CA ALA A 60 -24.18 7.95 20.52
C ALA A 60 -23.29 7.75 21.76
N LEU A 61 -23.66 6.85 22.68
CA LEU A 61 -22.80 6.44 23.79
C LEU A 61 -21.58 5.66 23.28
N TYR A 62 -21.78 4.73 22.35
CA TYR A 62 -20.69 3.98 21.73
C TYR A 62 -19.70 4.91 21.02
N GLU A 63 -20.18 5.85 20.18
CA GLU A 63 -19.37 6.91 19.55
C GLU A 63 -18.61 7.75 20.58
N HIS A 64 -19.29 8.14 21.67
CA HIS A 64 -18.67 8.93 22.73
C HIS A 64 -17.49 8.18 23.38
N LYS A 65 -17.65 6.89 23.66
CA LYS A 65 -16.62 6.03 24.24
C LYS A 65 -15.47 5.77 23.28
N THR A 66 -15.79 5.48 22.02
CA THR A 66 -14.81 5.31 20.95
C THR A 66 -13.94 6.57 20.80
N ARG A 67 -14.54 7.76 20.85
CA ARG A 67 -13.79 9.02 20.82
C ARG A 67 -12.82 9.17 22.00
N ILE A 68 -13.23 8.81 23.23
CA ILE A 68 -12.35 8.85 24.41
C ILE A 68 -11.17 7.89 24.23
N LEU A 69 -11.41 6.64 23.80
CA LEU A 69 -10.33 5.70 23.50
C LEU A 69 -9.33 6.30 22.53
N PHE A 70 -9.80 6.94 21.46
CA PHE A 70 -8.89 7.53 20.49
C PHE A 70 -8.14 8.75 21.01
N ASP A 71 -8.76 9.56 21.88
CA ASP A 71 -8.06 10.65 22.56
C ASP A 71 -6.93 10.08 23.47
N GLU A 72 -7.17 8.95 24.15
CA GLU A 72 -6.18 8.24 24.97
C GLU A 72 -5.05 7.63 24.13
N LEU A 73 -5.39 6.91 23.05
CA LEU A 73 -4.41 6.32 22.13
C LEU A 73 -3.55 7.40 21.45
N SER A 74 -4.15 8.50 21.00
CA SER A 74 -3.43 9.60 20.37
C SER A 74 -2.50 10.35 21.33
N ALA A 75 -2.79 10.29 22.64
CA ALA A 75 -1.94 10.85 23.68
C ALA A 75 -0.81 9.90 24.12
N MET A 76 -0.83 8.63 23.69
CA MET A 76 0.27 7.72 23.94
C MET A 76 1.52 8.22 23.23
N PRO A 77 2.72 8.12 23.87
CA PRO A 77 3.94 8.35 23.14
C PRO A 77 4.08 7.31 21.99
N PRO A 78 4.98 7.51 21.02
CA PRO A 78 5.28 6.50 20.02
C PRO A 78 5.93 5.25 20.65
N PHE A 79 5.87 4.12 19.94
CA PHE A 79 6.64 2.92 20.27
C PHE A 79 8.10 3.09 19.84
N GLU A 80 9.03 2.60 20.65
CA GLU A 80 10.46 2.67 20.34
C GLU A 80 10.83 1.50 19.40
N PRO A 81 11.64 1.72 18.34
CA PRO A 81 12.10 0.63 17.49
C PRO A 81 12.87 -0.44 18.28
N GLY A 82 12.55 -1.71 18.04
CA GLY A 82 13.09 -2.86 18.77
C GLY A 82 12.44 -3.11 20.14
N ILE A 83 11.28 -2.51 20.42
CA ILE A 83 10.53 -2.81 21.64
C ILE A 83 10.09 -4.27 21.65
N ASP A 84 10.17 -4.89 22.82
CA ASP A 84 9.60 -6.21 23.04
C ASP A 84 8.08 -6.18 22.88
N LEU A 85 7.51 -7.13 22.12
CA LEU A 85 6.08 -7.13 21.78
C LEU A 85 5.20 -7.21 23.03
N GLU A 86 5.59 -7.99 24.04
CA GLU A 86 4.84 -8.09 25.29
C GLU A 86 4.76 -6.74 25.99
N LYS A 87 5.87 -6.01 26.09
CA LYS A 87 5.86 -4.64 26.63
C LYS A 87 5.04 -3.65 25.80
N ALA A 88 5.08 -3.76 24.47
CA ALA A 88 4.29 -2.90 23.60
C ALA A 88 2.78 -3.15 23.79
N VAL A 89 2.38 -4.42 23.89
CA VAL A 89 0.99 -4.82 24.17
C VAL A 89 0.53 -4.39 25.55
N GLU A 90 1.36 -4.54 26.59
CA GLU A 90 1.05 -4.07 27.94
C GLU A 90 0.76 -2.56 27.95
N ARG A 91 1.64 -1.78 27.33
CA ARG A 91 1.47 -0.33 27.22
C ARG A 91 0.21 0.06 26.45
N LEU A 92 -0.14 -0.69 25.40
CA LEU A 92 -1.39 -0.49 24.67
C LEU A 92 -2.60 -0.81 25.56
N LEU A 93 -2.55 -1.91 26.31
CA LEU A 93 -3.62 -2.32 27.21
C LEU A 93 -3.86 -1.35 28.38
N ASP A 94 -2.83 -0.60 28.80
CA ASP A 94 -2.98 0.47 29.80
C ASP A 94 -3.82 1.65 29.27
N ALA A 95 -3.79 1.90 27.96
CA ALA A 95 -4.56 2.96 27.30
C ALA A 95 -5.91 2.48 26.77
N VAL A 96 -6.11 1.17 26.61
CA VAL A 96 -7.37 0.61 26.08
C VAL A 96 -8.27 0.16 27.24
N PRO A 97 -9.50 0.73 27.36
CA PRO A 97 -10.41 0.36 28.43
C PRO A 97 -10.74 -1.15 28.49
N SER A 98 -11.10 -1.61 29.69
CA SER A 98 -11.56 -2.97 29.96
C SER A 98 -13.03 -3.04 30.39
N ASP A 99 -13.80 -2.00 30.08
CA ASP A 99 -15.20 -1.88 30.45
C ASP A 99 -16.08 -2.85 29.66
N ALA A 100 -16.42 -3.98 30.29
CA ALA A 100 -17.26 -5.02 29.70
C ALA A 100 -18.63 -4.49 29.24
N ASN A 101 -19.18 -3.46 29.88
CA ASN A 101 -20.48 -2.90 29.47
C ASN A 101 -20.38 -2.17 28.14
N TRP A 102 -19.27 -1.45 27.90
CA TRP A 102 -19.02 -0.82 26.62
C TRP A 102 -18.88 -1.86 25.50
N TYR A 103 -18.07 -2.90 25.70
CA TYR A 103 -17.88 -3.93 24.69
C TYR A 103 -19.14 -4.81 24.49
N ALA A 104 -19.96 -4.97 25.52
CA ALA A 104 -21.26 -5.65 25.41
C ALA A 104 -22.23 -4.91 24.48
N LEU A 105 -22.13 -3.58 24.33
CA LEU A 105 -22.94 -2.84 23.35
C LEU A 105 -22.72 -3.36 21.93
N ARG A 106 -21.48 -3.68 21.55
CA ARG A 106 -21.18 -4.27 20.23
C ARG A 106 -21.90 -5.60 20.04
N ALA A 107 -21.88 -6.47 21.06
CA ALA A 107 -22.58 -7.75 21.01
C ALA A 107 -24.10 -7.58 20.91
N VAL A 108 -24.68 -6.63 21.66
CA VAL A 108 -26.12 -6.32 21.59
C VAL A 108 -26.51 -5.83 20.20
N PHE A 109 -25.75 -4.90 19.63
CA PHE A 109 -26.02 -4.42 18.28
C PHE A 109 -25.87 -5.52 17.23
N ALA A 110 -24.84 -6.36 17.32
CA ALA A 110 -24.64 -7.49 16.42
C ALA A 110 -25.78 -8.52 16.49
N LEU A 111 -26.41 -8.69 17.65
CA LEU A 111 -27.61 -9.53 17.78
C LEU A 111 -28.85 -8.86 17.18
N GLN A 112 -28.96 -7.54 17.30
CA GLN A 112 -30.10 -6.77 16.77
C GLN A 112 -30.04 -6.58 15.24
N SER A 113 -28.85 -6.58 14.64
CA SER A 113 -28.68 -6.38 13.19
C SER A 113 -29.31 -7.49 12.35
N GLN A 114 -29.39 -8.72 12.87
CA GLN A 114 -29.99 -9.87 12.16
C GLN A 114 -31.46 -9.67 11.75
N GLY A 115 -32.14 -8.66 12.31
CA GLY A 115 -33.51 -8.29 11.96
C GLY A 115 -33.70 -6.84 11.51
N SER A 116 -32.63 -6.07 11.27
CA SER A 116 -32.71 -4.65 10.92
C SER A 116 -31.53 -4.18 10.07
N ASN A 117 -31.80 -3.90 8.78
CA ASN A 117 -30.81 -3.38 7.84
C ASN A 117 -30.19 -2.06 8.30
N ASP A 118 -30.96 -1.18 8.95
CA ASP A 118 -30.46 0.10 9.44
C ASP A 118 -29.40 -0.08 10.55
N ILE A 119 -29.61 -1.06 11.44
CA ILE A 119 -28.66 -1.38 12.52
C ILE A 119 -27.42 -2.08 11.93
N GLU A 120 -27.62 -2.99 10.97
CA GLU A 120 -26.52 -3.65 10.27
C GLU A 120 -25.61 -2.64 9.56
N GLN A 121 -26.20 -1.72 8.79
CA GLN A 121 -25.45 -0.68 8.09
C GLN A 121 -24.69 0.21 9.08
N ALA A 122 -25.37 0.70 10.13
CA ALA A 122 -24.73 1.53 11.15
C ALA A 122 -23.55 0.80 11.82
N LEU A 123 -23.67 -0.50 12.11
CA LEU A 123 -22.58 -1.28 12.69
C LEU A 123 -21.39 -1.48 11.76
N HIS A 124 -21.64 -1.69 10.46
CA HIS A 124 -20.58 -1.80 9.48
C HIS A 124 -19.81 -0.48 9.34
N GLU A 125 -20.53 0.65 9.27
CA GLU A 125 -19.92 1.99 9.23
C GLU A 125 -19.09 2.26 10.48
N HIS A 126 -19.63 2.00 11.67
CA HIS A 126 -18.91 2.19 12.94
C HIS A 126 -17.71 1.24 13.11
N SER A 127 -17.82 0.00 12.64
CA SER A 127 -16.71 -0.95 12.72
C SER A 127 -15.58 -0.57 11.78
N ARG A 128 -15.92 -0.06 10.58
CA ARG A 128 -14.93 0.46 9.63
C ARG A 128 -14.22 1.69 10.19
N ASP A 129 -14.95 2.68 10.73
CA ASP A 129 -14.32 3.86 11.37
C ASP A 129 -13.38 3.47 12.52
N LEU A 130 -13.80 2.52 13.36
CA LEU A 130 -12.96 2.01 14.45
C LEU A 130 -11.69 1.34 13.90
N GLN A 131 -11.82 0.50 12.88
CA GLN A 131 -10.70 -0.20 12.24
C GLN A 131 -9.72 0.79 11.61
N ASP A 132 -10.21 1.70 10.77
CA ASP A 132 -9.39 2.69 10.04
C ASP A 132 -8.58 3.56 11.00
N ARG A 133 -9.17 3.93 12.14
CA ARG A 133 -8.51 4.76 13.15
C ARG A 133 -7.57 3.99 14.07
N LEU A 134 -7.76 2.67 14.26
CA LEU A 134 -6.86 1.81 15.04
C LEU A 134 -5.69 1.29 14.21
N MET A 135 -5.87 1.15 12.89
CA MET A 135 -4.90 0.58 11.98
C MET A 135 -3.50 1.22 12.06
N PRO A 136 -3.34 2.56 12.15
CA PRO A 136 -2.01 3.18 12.32
C PRO A 136 -1.30 2.80 13.63
N PHE A 137 -2.06 2.59 14.72
CA PHE A 137 -1.50 2.19 16.01
C PHE A 137 -1.04 0.73 15.98
N VAL A 138 -1.80 -0.16 15.34
CA VAL A 138 -1.43 -1.58 15.17
C VAL A 138 -0.19 -1.69 14.27
N GLY A 139 -0.16 -0.96 13.15
CA GLY A 139 1.01 -0.90 12.27
C GLY A 139 2.26 -0.43 13.00
N SER A 140 2.18 0.73 13.67
CA SER A 140 3.29 1.28 14.46
C SER A 140 3.81 0.33 15.53
N LEU A 141 2.92 -0.46 16.15
CA LEU A 141 3.29 -1.46 17.16
C LEU A 141 4.04 -2.64 16.52
N LEU A 142 3.51 -3.19 15.42
CA LEU A 142 4.13 -4.30 14.68
C LEU A 142 5.52 -3.92 14.17
N ASP A 143 5.62 -2.73 13.58
CA ASP A 143 6.86 -2.18 13.06
C ASP A 143 7.91 -1.99 14.15
N ALA A 144 7.52 -1.38 15.26
CA ALA A 144 8.41 -1.19 16.40
C ALA A 144 8.86 -2.52 17.02
N ALA A 145 8.02 -3.56 16.96
CA ALA A 145 8.35 -4.91 17.40
C ALA A 145 9.12 -5.74 16.35
N GLY A 146 9.34 -5.21 15.14
CA GLY A 146 10.02 -5.93 14.05
C GLY A 146 9.21 -7.09 13.48
N LEU A 147 7.88 -6.98 13.48
CA LEU A 147 6.97 -7.97 12.95
C LEU A 147 6.30 -7.46 11.66
N ALA A 148 6.38 -8.25 10.60
CA ALA A 148 5.60 -8.01 9.38
C ALA A 148 4.35 -8.90 9.42
N PRO A 149 3.13 -8.34 9.28
CA PRO A 149 1.92 -9.15 9.21
C PRO A 149 1.89 -9.94 7.90
N ALA A 150 1.46 -11.20 7.97
CA ALA A 150 1.38 -12.05 6.80
C ALA A 150 0.08 -11.85 6.00
N ILE A 151 -0.89 -11.17 6.59
CA ILE A 151 -2.16 -10.74 5.99
C ILE A 151 -2.22 -9.21 5.98
N SER A 152 -3.26 -8.64 5.35
CA SER A 152 -3.40 -7.18 5.30
C SER A 152 -3.48 -6.56 6.70
N LEU A 153 -2.90 -5.37 6.88
CA LEU A 153 -2.92 -4.64 8.15
C LEU A 153 -4.35 -4.33 8.60
N ALA A 154 -5.27 -4.12 7.67
CA ALA A 154 -6.70 -3.98 7.95
C ALA A 154 -7.24 -5.27 8.61
N GLU A 155 -7.00 -6.44 8.01
CA GLU A 155 -7.45 -7.72 8.56
C GLU A 155 -6.74 -8.04 9.90
N THR A 156 -5.43 -7.77 10.02
CA THR A 156 -4.70 -7.87 11.29
C THR A 156 -5.35 -7.01 12.38
N THR A 157 -5.67 -5.75 12.06
CA THR A 157 -6.35 -4.83 12.98
C THR A 157 -7.72 -5.37 13.40
N GLN A 158 -8.48 -5.95 12.47
CA GLN A 158 -9.76 -6.59 12.76
C GLN A 158 -9.61 -7.78 13.72
N ILE A 159 -8.60 -8.64 13.51
CA ILE A 159 -8.30 -9.78 14.39
C ILE A 159 -7.91 -9.29 15.79
N VAL A 160 -7.07 -8.25 15.89
CA VAL A 160 -6.67 -7.64 17.17
C VAL A 160 -7.88 -7.08 17.92
N ILE A 161 -8.77 -6.35 17.23
CA ILE A 161 -10.03 -5.86 17.82
C ILE A 161 -10.87 -7.03 18.30
N ALA A 162 -11.06 -8.07 17.48
CA ALA A 162 -11.87 -9.23 17.83
C ALA A 162 -11.32 -9.97 19.06
N ALA A 163 -9.99 -10.17 19.12
CA ALA A 163 -9.31 -10.82 20.24
C ALA A 163 -9.46 -10.01 21.53
N HIS A 164 -9.28 -8.69 21.47
CA HIS A 164 -9.46 -7.81 22.64
C HIS A 164 -10.90 -7.79 23.13
N VAL A 165 -11.87 -7.56 22.23
CA VAL A 165 -13.29 -7.54 22.57
C VAL A 165 -13.71 -8.88 23.18
N GLY A 166 -13.30 -9.99 22.57
CA GLY A 166 -13.56 -11.34 23.09
C GLY A 166 -12.97 -11.55 24.48
N ALA A 167 -11.71 -11.15 24.70
CA ALA A 167 -11.04 -11.27 25.99
C ALA A 167 -11.72 -10.44 27.09
N VAL A 168 -12.16 -9.22 26.79
CA VAL A 168 -12.89 -8.37 27.75
C VAL A 168 -14.23 -8.99 28.12
N LEU A 169 -15.00 -9.48 27.14
CA LEU A 169 -16.30 -10.12 27.40
C LEU A 169 -16.16 -11.44 28.19
N GLN A 170 -15.09 -12.21 27.94
CA GLN A 170 -14.78 -13.42 28.71
C GLN A 170 -14.18 -13.13 30.07
N GLY A 171 -13.74 -11.90 30.35
CA GLY A 171 -13.15 -11.50 31.64
C GLY A 171 -14.04 -11.77 32.86
N ALA A 172 -15.37 -11.81 32.67
CA ALA A 172 -16.32 -12.18 33.73
C ALA A 172 -16.37 -13.69 34.04
N LEU A 173 -15.76 -14.53 33.19
CA LEU A 173 -15.80 -15.99 33.25
C LEU A 173 -14.48 -16.60 33.73
N VAL A 174 -13.45 -15.78 33.95
CA VAL A 174 -12.09 -16.23 34.30
C VAL A 174 -11.57 -15.51 35.55
N GLU A 175 -10.61 -16.12 36.24
CA GLU A 175 -9.99 -15.52 37.44
C GLU A 175 -9.00 -14.39 37.08
N ASN A 176 -8.16 -14.60 36.05
CA ASN A 176 -7.14 -13.64 35.63
C ASN A 176 -7.49 -12.95 34.30
N LYS A 177 -8.41 -12.00 34.36
CA LYS A 177 -8.91 -11.27 33.18
C LYS A 177 -7.83 -10.45 32.47
N ASP A 178 -6.85 -9.90 33.20
CA ASP A 178 -5.81 -9.04 32.62
C ASP A 178 -4.79 -9.89 31.85
N GLU A 179 -4.45 -11.09 32.38
CA GLU A 179 -3.66 -12.07 31.66
C GLU A 179 -4.36 -12.60 30.41
N LEU A 180 -5.68 -12.87 30.48
CA LEU A 180 -6.45 -13.27 29.30
C LEU A 180 -6.40 -12.21 28.20
N ARG A 181 -6.56 -10.93 28.56
CA ARG A 181 -6.47 -9.81 27.61
C ARG A 181 -5.09 -9.73 26.97
N ARG A 182 -4.02 -9.74 27.78
CA ARG A 182 -2.63 -9.70 27.31
C ARG A 182 -2.32 -10.84 26.35
N ASN A 183 -2.61 -12.07 26.75
CA ASN A 183 -2.30 -13.25 25.96
C ASN A 183 -3.14 -13.32 24.67
N SER A 184 -4.40 -12.87 24.70
CA SER A 184 -5.25 -12.81 23.51
C SER A 184 -4.71 -11.82 22.47
N MET A 185 -4.27 -10.64 22.90
CA MET A 185 -3.64 -9.67 22.01
C MET A 185 -2.31 -10.17 21.43
N LEU A 186 -1.46 -10.76 22.28
CA LEU A 186 -0.20 -11.36 21.82
C LEU A 186 -0.42 -12.48 20.81
N SER A 187 -1.37 -13.39 21.09
CA SER A 187 -1.72 -14.46 20.16
C SER A 187 -2.32 -13.95 18.86
N ALA A 188 -3.11 -12.87 18.90
CA ALA A 188 -3.64 -12.24 17.69
C ALA A 188 -2.54 -11.62 16.82
N LEU A 189 -1.60 -10.90 17.42
CA LEU A 189 -0.49 -10.25 16.70
C LEU A 189 0.52 -11.27 16.16
N HIS A 190 0.94 -12.25 16.97
CA HIS A 190 1.77 -13.35 16.51
C HIS A 190 1.06 -14.19 15.45
N GLY A 191 -0.19 -14.57 15.71
CA GLY A 191 -1.00 -15.32 14.78
C GLY A 191 -1.13 -14.62 13.43
N ALA A 192 -1.39 -13.30 13.41
CA ALA A 192 -1.46 -12.54 12.17
C ALA A 192 -0.13 -12.47 11.39
N ALA A 193 1.01 -12.54 12.09
CA ALA A 193 2.32 -12.67 11.46
C ALA A 193 2.63 -14.10 10.97
N ASP A 194 2.01 -15.12 11.59
CA ASP A 194 2.18 -16.53 11.25
C ASP A 194 1.12 -17.07 10.27
N LEU A 195 0.06 -16.29 9.99
CA LEU A 195 -1.01 -16.68 9.07
C LEU A 195 -0.46 -16.84 7.64
N GLU A 196 -1.13 -17.64 6.83
CA GLU A 196 -0.79 -17.79 5.42
C GLU A 196 -1.46 -16.65 4.62
N PRO A 197 -0.70 -15.79 3.89
CA PRO A 197 -1.27 -14.79 3.01
C PRO A 197 -2.26 -15.42 2.02
N ALA A 198 -3.36 -14.73 1.75
CA ALA A 198 -4.38 -15.19 0.79
C ALA A 198 -3.82 -15.32 -0.64
N ASP A 199 -2.87 -14.45 -1.02
CA ASP A 199 -2.06 -14.61 -2.22
C ASP A 199 -0.57 -14.47 -1.88
N ARG A 200 0.20 -15.49 -2.25
CA ARG A 200 1.64 -15.56 -2.06
C ARG A 200 2.41 -15.32 -3.35
N THR A 201 1.72 -15.02 -4.43
CA THR A 201 2.30 -15.04 -5.75
C THR A 201 3.01 -13.73 -6.06
N LEU A 202 4.28 -13.84 -6.43
CA LEU A 202 5.01 -12.79 -7.15
C LEU A 202 5.38 -13.35 -8.52
N TYR A 203 5.26 -12.54 -9.56
CA TYR A 203 5.79 -12.86 -10.88
C TYR A 203 7.06 -12.04 -11.11
N ALA A 204 8.11 -12.70 -11.61
CA ALA A 204 9.40 -12.07 -11.88
C ALA A 204 9.83 -12.35 -13.32
N LEU A 205 10.32 -11.31 -13.99
CA LEU A 205 10.89 -11.41 -15.33
C LEU A 205 12.39 -11.73 -15.24
N SER A 206 12.84 -12.62 -16.11
CA SER A 206 14.26 -12.96 -16.31
C SER A 206 14.72 -12.37 -17.63
N ALA A 207 15.81 -11.60 -17.60
CA ALA A 207 16.38 -10.98 -18.79
C ALA A 207 17.26 -11.96 -19.59
N VAL A 208 18.10 -12.75 -18.91
CA VAL A 208 19.07 -13.65 -19.56
C VAL A 208 19.16 -14.99 -18.81
N PRO A 209 18.56 -16.09 -19.34
CA PRO A 209 17.73 -16.14 -20.55
C PRO A 209 16.39 -15.42 -20.35
N GLY A 210 15.78 -14.96 -21.45
CA GLY A 210 14.47 -14.31 -21.43
C GLY A 210 13.40 -15.26 -20.87
N GLY A 211 12.70 -14.91 -19.80
CA GLY A 211 11.74 -15.82 -19.16
C GLY A 211 10.84 -15.17 -18.13
N ILE A 212 9.89 -15.96 -17.62
CA ILE A 212 8.90 -15.54 -16.62
C ILE A 212 8.78 -16.61 -15.54
N LEU A 213 8.96 -16.20 -14.29
CA LEU A 213 8.88 -17.05 -13.11
C LEU A 213 7.67 -16.65 -12.27
N LYS A 214 6.99 -17.66 -11.71
CA LYS A 214 6.12 -17.52 -10.56
C LYS A 214 6.92 -17.86 -9.31
N VAL A 215 6.87 -17.01 -8.30
CA VAL A 215 7.61 -17.13 -7.04
C VAL A 215 6.60 -17.11 -5.89
N ASP A 216 6.70 -18.08 -4.98
CA ASP A 216 6.02 -18.02 -3.69
C ASP A 216 6.79 -17.08 -2.76
N THR A 217 6.15 -15.99 -2.34
CA THR A 217 6.76 -14.93 -1.51
C THR A 217 7.12 -15.41 -0.10
N ALA A 218 6.52 -16.49 0.39
CA ALA A 218 6.80 -17.02 1.71
C ALA A 218 7.97 -18.00 1.70
N SER A 219 7.94 -19.00 0.80
CA SER A 219 8.94 -20.06 0.73
C SER A 219 10.11 -19.77 -0.20
N GLY A 220 9.92 -18.88 -1.18
CA GLY A 220 10.86 -18.66 -2.28
C GLY A 220 10.79 -19.72 -3.38
N ASP A 221 9.84 -20.66 -3.30
CA ASP A 221 9.68 -21.71 -4.32
C ASP A 221 9.28 -21.09 -5.66
N THR A 222 9.91 -21.58 -6.73
CA THR A 222 9.71 -21.04 -8.08
C THR A 222 9.07 -22.05 -9.02
N ALA A 223 8.14 -21.59 -9.85
CA ALA A 223 7.65 -22.31 -11.02
C ALA A 223 7.91 -21.48 -12.28
N THR A 224 8.61 -22.05 -13.25
CA THR A 224 8.84 -21.41 -14.56
C THR A 224 7.56 -21.42 -15.38
N LEU A 225 7.06 -20.25 -15.74
CA LEU A 225 5.92 -20.11 -16.66
C LEU A 225 6.38 -20.04 -18.11
N VAL A 226 7.51 -19.37 -18.35
CA VAL A 226 8.14 -19.24 -19.67
C VAL A 226 9.64 -19.40 -19.53
N GLU A 227 10.21 -20.38 -20.24
CA GLU A 227 11.62 -20.77 -20.09
C GLU A 227 12.57 -19.98 -20.98
N SER A 228 12.18 -19.72 -22.24
CA SER A 228 13.03 -19.04 -23.24
C SER A 228 12.20 -18.19 -24.21
N LEU A 229 12.08 -16.90 -23.91
CA LEU A 229 11.65 -15.88 -24.86
C LEU A 229 12.79 -15.57 -25.83
N SER A 230 12.46 -15.30 -27.10
CA SER A 230 13.44 -14.80 -28.07
C SER A 230 13.83 -13.33 -27.81
N VAL A 231 13.01 -12.62 -27.04
CA VAL A 231 13.20 -11.22 -26.65
C VAL A 231 13.50 -11.11 -25.15
N VAL A 232 14.04 -9.97 -24.74
CA VAL A 232 14.39 -9.71 -23.34
C VAL A 232 13.28 -8.91 -22.63
N PRO A 233 12.52 -9.50 -21.68
CA PRO A 233 11.45 -8.81 -20.96
C PRO A 233 12.00 -7.86 -19.89
N ASP A 234 11.29 -6.77 -19.60
CA ASP A 234 11.72 -5.77 -18.61
C ASP A 234 10.61 -5.33 -17.65
N GLY A 235 9.72 -4.42 -18.04
CA GLY A 235 8.61 -3.96 -17.21
C GLY A 235 7.40 -4.89 -17.28
N VAL A 236 6.69 -5.10 -16.17
CA VAL A 236 5.51 -5.99 -16.11
C VAL A 236 4.41 -5.40 -15.23
N VAL A 237 3.16 -5.63 -15.64
CA VAL A 237 1.95 -5.33 -14.87
C VAL A 237 0.99 -6.52 -14.93
N LEU A 238 0.13 -6.64 -13.93
CA LEU A 238 -0.93 -7.65 -13.90
C LEU A 238 -2.25 -7.03 -14.38
N ASP A 239 -2.80 -7.57 -15.46
CA ASP A 239 -4.20 -7.35 -15.83
C ASP A 239 -5.07 -8.38 -15.10
N ARG A 240 -5.63 -7.98 -13.96
CA ARG A 240 -6.50 -8.84 -13.13
C ARG A 240 -7.83 -9.18 -13.82
N GLU A 241 -8.32 -8.32 -14.70
CA GLU A 241 -9.61 -8.53 -15.37
C GLU A 241 -9.52 -9.66 -16.40
N ASN A 242 -8.39 -9.71 -17.12
CA ASN A 242 -8.12 -10.73 -18.14
C ASN A 242 -7.26 -11.90 -17.63
N ASN A 243 -6.76 -11.80 -16.39
CA ASN A 243 -5.82 -12.75 -15.79
C ASN A 243 -4.56 -12.94 -16.66
N GLU A 244 -3.96 -11.81 -17.06
CA GLU A 244 -2.79 -11.76 -17.93
C GLU A 244 -1.63 -10.98 -17.30
N LEU A 245 -0.40 -11.45 -17.47
CA LEU A 245 0.80 -10.64 -17.26
C LEU A 245 1.12 -9.89 -18.54
N VAL A 246 1.05 -8.56 -18.50
CA VAL A 246 1.39 -7.69 -19.63
C VAL A 246 2.79 -7.14 -19.38
N PHE A 247 3.68 -7.26 -20.36
CA PHE A 247 5.07 -6.86 -20.18
C PHE A 247 5.67 -6.22 -21.44
N THR A 248 6.57 -5.27 -21.22
CA THR A 248 7.44 -4.70 -22.25
C THR A 248 8.61 -5.63 -22.51
N HIS A 249 9.19 -5.56 -23.71
CA HIS A 249 10.49 -6.15 -24.00
C HIS A 249 11.38 -5.19 -24.77
N MET A 250 12.69 -5.37 -24.57
CA MET A 250 13.74 -4.63 -25.26
C MET A 250 14.06 -5.19 -26.66
N GLY A 251 13.39 -6.28 -27.04
CA GLY A 251 13.58 -6.96 -28.33
C GLY A 251 14.71 -7.99 -28.28
N GLU A 252 15.21 -8.37 -29.48
CA GLU A 252 16.38 -9.23 -29.63
C GLU A 252 17.66 -8.40 -29.39
N PRO A 253 18.59 -8.87 -28.55
CA PRO A 253 19.87 -8.19 -28.32
C PRO A 253 20.67 -7.99 -29.61
N ASP A 254 21.38 -6.87 -29.72
CA ASP A 254 22.26 -6.60 -30.88
C ASP A 254 23.50 -7.53 -30.89
N GLU A 255 23.91 -7.97 -29.70
CA GLU A 255 25.05 -8.84 -29.47
C GLU A 255 24.68 -9.96 -28.49
N GLU A 256 25.34 -11.11 -28.62
CA GLU A 256 25.15 -12.24 -27.72
C GLU A 256 25.40 -11.83 -26.26
N PRO A 257 24.49 -12.13 -25.31
CA PRO A 257 24.65 -11.77 -23.91
C PRO A 257 25.93 -12.38 -23.32
N VAL A 258 26.76 -11.53 -22.72
CA VAL A 258 27.89 -11.97 -21.91
C VAL A 258 27.40 -12.13 -20.46
N ASN A 259 27.81 -13.22 -19.81
CA ASN A 259 27.35 -13.54 -18.46
C ASN A 259 27.67 -12.39 -17.48
N GLY A 260 26.63 -11.90 -16.80
CA GLY A 260 26.73 -10.81 -15.82
C GLY A 260 26.68 -9.39 -16.39
N SER A 261 26.38 -9.20 -17.68
CA SER A 261 26.19 -7.89 -18.29
C SER A 261 24.93 -7.83 -19.15
N GLU A 262 24.19 -6.73 -19.06
CA GLU A 262 23.08 -6.42 -19.97
C GLU A 262 23.63 -6.19 -21.39
N PRO A 263 23.11 -6.87 -22.43
CA PRO A 263 23.56 -6.66 -23.80
C PRO A 263 23.03 -5.31 -24.37
N PRO A 264 23.60 -4.83 -25.48
CA PRO A 264 23.10 -3.64 -26.17
C PRO A 264 21.77 -3.87 -26.91
N PHE A 265 20.91 -2.84 -26.95
CA PHE A 265 19.57 -2.85 -27.56
C PHE A 265 19.29 -1.56 -28.37
N TYR A 266 20.10 -1.27 -29.38
CA TYR A 266 19.95 -0.09 -30.23
C TYR A 266 18.98 -0.31 -31.41
N GLN A 267 18.71 -1.57 -31.77
CA GLN A 267 17.75 -1.88 -32.84
C GLN A 267 16.32 -1.60 -32.39
N ARG A 268 15.53 -1.03 -33.31
CA ARG A 268 14.12 -0.75 -33.07
C ARG A 268 13.25 -2.00 -33.27
N ASN A 269 13.31 -2.92 -32.30
CA ASN A 269 12.61 -4.20 -32.27
C ASN A 269 11.89 -4.48 -30.92
N GLY A 270 11.70 -3.46 -30.08
CA GLY A 270 10.92 -3.52 -28.84
C GLY A 270 9.41 -3.57 -29.07
N GLY A 271 8.67 -4.10 -28.09
CA GLY A 271 7.22 -4.32 -28.16
C GLY A 271 6.60 -4.68 -26.80
N ILE A 272 5.29 -4.94 -26.78
CA ILE A 272 4.54 -5.35 -25.58
C ILE A 272 3.81 -6.65 -25.84
N ARG A 273 3.92 -7.61 -24.92
CA ARG A 273 3.26 -8.91 -24.97
C ARG A 273 2.38 -9.11 -23.73
N ALA A 274 1.42 -10.03 -23.84
CA ALA A 274 0.59 -10.47 -22.73
C ALA A 274 0.63 -12.00 -22.63
N LEU A 275 0.94 -12.52 -21.43
CA LEU A 275 0.90 -13.95 -21.09
C LEU A 275 -0.41 -14.24 -20.33
N SER A 276 -1.23 -15.14 -20.85
CA SER A 276 -2.40 -15.67 -20.15
C SER A 276 -1.96 -16.59 -19.02
N LEU A 277 -2.33 -16.27 -17.78
CA LEU A 277 -2.05 -17.10 -16.61
C LEU A 277 -2.91 -18.37 -16.54
N GLU A 278 -4.01 -18.42 -17.30
CA GLU A 278 -4.86 -19.60 -17.42
C GLU A 278 -4.32 -20.60 -18.45
N THR A 279 -3.92 -20.11 -19.63
CA THR A 279 -3.59 -20.97 -20.78
C THR A 279 -2.09 -21.10 -21.04
N GLY A 280 -1.27 -20.20 -20.50
CA GLY A 280 0.14 -20.08 -20.82
C GLY A 280 0.43 -19.50 -22.21
N ALA A 281 -0.60 -19.08 -22.96
CA ALA A 281 -0.44 -18.50 -24.28
C ALA A 281 0.07 -17.05 -24.20
N ILE A 282 0.99 -16.69 -25.11
CA ILE A 282 1.48 -15.33 -25.26
C ILE A 282 0.90 -14.71 -26.52
N ARG A 283 0.35 -13.49 -26.40
CA ARG A 283 -0.14 -12.69 -27.52
C ARG A 283 0.60 -11.35 -27.62
N THR A 284 0.64 -10.78 -28.81
CA THR A 284 1.09 -9.41 -29.04
C THR A 284 0.04 -8.41 -28.54
N VAL A 285 0.47 -7.39 -27.82
CA VAL A 285 -0.32 -6.19 -27.49
C VAL A 285 0.15 -5.04 -28.37
N VAL A 286 1.45 -4.79 -28.39
CA VAL A 286 2.11 -3.82 -29.26
C VAL A 286 3.14 -4.55 -30.11
N GLU A 287 3.06 -4.39 -31.43
CA GLU A 287 3.93 -5.04 -32.40
C GLU A 287 5.41 -4.73 -32.19
N ASP A 288 6.27 -5.70 -32.50
CA ASP A 288 7.72 -5.54 -32.42
C ASP A 288 8.18 -4.42 -33.37
N GLY A 289 9.09 -3.59 -32.87
CA GLY A 289 9.54 -2.40 -33.57
C GLY A 289 8.49 -1.29 -33.56
N ALA A 290 7.56 -1.26 -32.60
CA ALA A 290 6.82 -0.05 -32.30
C ALA A 290 7.67 0.99 -31.54
N PHE A 291 8.71 0.53 -30.84
CA PHE A 291 9.67 1.33 -30.10
C PHE A 291 11.00 0.58 -29.99
N THR A 292 12.02 1.18 -29.39
CA THR A 292 13.39 0.65 -29.33
C THR A 292 13.56 -0.24 -28.11
N THR A 293 13.58 0.34 -26.91
CA THR A 293 13.98 -0.39 -25.69
C THR A 293 12.97 -0.14 -24.58
N GLY A 294 11.92 -0.96 -24.55
CA GLY A 294 10.87 -0.86 -23.53
C GLY A 294 11.41 -1.18 -22.15
N LYS A 295 11.25 -0.23 -21.23
CA LYS A 295 11.59 -0.36 -19.81
C LYS A 295 10.33 -0.51 -18.96
N GLN A 296 10.29 0.08 -17.77
CA GLN A 296 9.18 -0.11 -16.84
C GLN A 296 7.83 0.17 -17.53
N LEU A 297 6.82 -0.61 -17.15
CA LEU A 297 5.45 -0.55 -17.64
C LEU A 297 4.53 -0.22 -16.48
N ALA A 298 3.62 0.74 -16.68
CA ALA A 298 2.55 1.06 -15.75
C ALA A 298 1.19 0.92 -16.44
N ARG A 299 0.15 0.59 -15.66
CA ARG A 299 -1.23 0.44 -16.14
C ARG A 299 -2.15 1.33 -15.32
N ASP A 300 -2.98 2.11 -15.99
CA ASP A 300 -4.11 2.78 -15.33
C ASP A 300 -5.18 1.74 -15.01
N ALA A 301 -5.47 1.55 -13.72
CA ALA A 301 -6.45 0.57 -13.25
C ALA A 301 -7.87 0.84 -13.77
N ALA A 302 -8.24 2.10 -14.02
CA ALA A 302 -9.60 2.46 -14.42
C ALA A 302 -9.86 2.28 -15.92
N THR A 303 -8.85 2.54 -16.76
CA THR A 303 -9.00 2.52 -18.22
C THR A 303 -8.29 1.35 -18.90
N GLY A 304 -7.36 0.70 -18.19
CA GLY A 304 -6.46 -0.31 -18.75
C GLY A 304 -5.38 0.23 -19.66
N ARG A 305 -5.27 1.55 -19.83
CA ARG A 305 -4.21 2.19 -20.63
C ARG A 305 -2.84 1.82 -20.10
N LEU A 306 -1.91 1.60 -21.02
CA LEU A 306 -0.54 1.20 -20.72
C LEU A 306 0.40 2.37 -20.98
N TYR A 307 1.39 2.52 -20.10
CA TYR A 307 2.39 3.59 -20.14
C TYR A 307 3.78 2.97 -19.95
N TRP A 308 4.75 3.34 -20.78
CA TRP A 308 6.10 2.80 -20.66
C TRP A 308 7.16 3.84 -21.04
N SER A 309 8.35 3.65 -20.50
CA SER A 309 9.54 4.37 -20.95
C SER A 309 10.24 3.61 -22.07
N ASP A 310 10.78 4.35 -23.04
CA ASP A 310 11.76 3.85 -24.01
C ASP A 310 13.12 4.50 -23.71
N ARG A 311 14.09 3.66 -23.35
CA ARG A 311 15.41 4.12 -22.92
C ARG A 311 16.20 4.72 -24.09
N GLU A 312 16.14 4.12 -25.28
CA GLU A 312 16.95 4.49 -26.44
C GLU A 312 16.22 5.50 -27.33
N ASP A 313 14.89 5.59 -27.24
CA ASP A 313 14.10 6.64 -27.92
C ASP A 313 13.85 7.88 -27.01
N HIS A 314 14.46 7.90 -25.81
CA HIS A 314 14.47 9.01 -24.86
C HIS A 314 13.07 9.59 -24.60
N GLY A 315 12.13 8.74 -24.18
CA GLY A 315 10.76 9.18 -24.03
C GLY A 315 9.86 8.29 -23.23
N VAL A 316 8.66 8.80 -22.97
CA VAL A 316 7.57 8.09 -22.28
C VAL A 316 6.35 8.07 -23.18
N TYR A 317 5.71 6.91 -23.27
CA TYR A 317 4.65 6.60 -24.23
C TYR A 317 3.41 6.08 -23.53
N ARG A 318 2.29 6.11 -24.25
CA ARG A 318 1.03 5.50 -23.86
C ARG A 318 0.35 4.82 -25.04
N CYS A 319 -0.37 3.74 -24.80
CA CYS A 319 -1.39 3.19 -25.70
C CYS A 319 -2.70 2.89 -24.94
N GLU A 320 -3.77 2.63 -25.70
CA GLU A 320 -5.00 2.06 -25.15
C GLU A 320 -4.75 0.60 -24.70
N ALA A 321 -5.67 0.04 -23.90
CA ALA A 321 -5.52 -1.31 -23.32
C ALA A 321 -5.31 -2.42 -24.38
N ASP A 322 -5.82 -2.21 -25.60
CA ASP A 322 -5.67 -3.13 -26.73
C ASP A 322 -4.37 -2.93 -27.54
N GLY A 323 -3.51 -1.99 -27.13
CA GLY A 323 -2.25 -1.64 -27.79
C GLY A 323 -2.39 -0.58 -28.89
N SER A 324 -3.60 -0.10 -29.17
CA SER A 324 -3.84 0.93 -30.19
C SER A 324 -3.47 2.34 -29.72
N ASN A 325 -3.41 3.29 -30.67
CA ASN A 325 -3.19 4.73 -30.41
C ASN A 325 -1.91 5.06 -29.62
N ILE A 326 -0.79 4.43 -29.98
CA ILE A 326 0.52 4.75 -29.41
C ILE A 326 0.80 6.24 -29.55
N THR A 327 1.00 6.91 -28.42
CA THR A 327 1.20 8.35 -28.31
C THR A 327 2.45 8.61 -27.47
N ALA A 328 3.38 9.41 -27.98
CA ALA A 328 4.50 9.91 -27.19
C ALA A 328 3.98 11.03 -26.27
N LEU A 329 4.18 10.89 -24.95
CA LEU A 329 3.79 11.89 -23.95
C LEU A 329 4.95 12.81 -23.57
N VAL A 330 6.17 12.30 -23.66
CA VAL A 330 7.40 13.02 -23.34
C VAL A 330 8.49 12.62 -24.34
N ARG A 331 9.26 13.59 -24.81
CA ARG A 331 10.50 13.39 -25.57
C ARG A 331 11.59 14.24 -24.93
N THR A 332 12.69 13.62 -24.53
CA THR A 332 13.74 14.29 -23.75
C THR A 332 15.01 14.56 -24.56
N SER A 333 15.15 14.01 -25.77
CA SER A 333 16.37 14.16 -26.58
C SER A 333 16.86 15.61 -26.69
N GLY A 334 18.10 15.86 -26.25
CA GLY A 334 18.73 17.18 -26.27
C GLY A 334 18.31 18.07 -25.10
N SER A 335 17.65 17.52 -24.08
CA SER A 335 17.29 18.25 -22.85
C SER A 335 18.44 18.31 -21.85
N THR A 336 19.45 17.44 -22.00
CA THR A 336 20.66 17.39 -21.16
C THR A 336 21.98 17.52 -21.93
N PRO A 337 23.11 17.70 -21.21
CA PRO A 337 24.44 17.72 -21.83
C PRO A 337 24.82 16.46 -22.60
N SER A 338 24.24 15.30 -22.28
CA SER A 338 24.47 14.03 -22.98
C SER A 338 23.18 13.27 -23.27
N GLU A 339 23.21 12.41 -24.30
CA GLU A 339 22.07 11.52 -24.65
C GLU A 339 21.82 10.46 -23.56
N ILE A 340 22.85 10.06 -22.81
CA ILE A 340 22.73 9.07 -21.73
C ILE A 340 21.86 9.62 -20.58
N GLU A 341 22.03 10.90 -20.25
CA GLU A 341 21.20 11.58 -19.24
C GLU A 341 19.74 11.77 -19.68
N ASP A 342 19.46 11.70 -20.98
CA ASP A 342 18.11 11.83 -21.52
C ASP A 342 17.31 10.51 -21.42
N GLN A 343 17.98 9.37 -21.23
CA GLN A 343 17.37 8.04 -21.22
C GLN A 343 16.32 7.86 -20.11
N CYS A 344 15.08 7.55 -20.49
CA CYS A 344 13.96 7.28 -19.58
C CYS A 344 13.90 5.79 -19.20
N VAL A 345 13.62 5.46 -17.95
CA VAL A 345 13.58 4.05 -17.48
C VAL A 345 12.30 3.73 -16.71
N GLY A 346 12.16 4.28 -15.51
CA GLY A 346 10.97 4.08 -14.67
C GLY A 346 9.80 4.93 -15.14
N VAL A 347 8.59 4.47 -14.85
CA VAL A 347 7.34 5.19 -15.10
C VAL A 347 6.31 4.84 -14.04
N ALA A 348 5.59 5.84 -13.56
CA ALA A 348 4.41 5.63 -12.71
C ALA A 348 3.31 6.64 -13.07
N VAL A 349 2.06 6.24 -12.90
CA VAL A 349 0.89 7.05 -13.27
C VAL A 349 -0.04 7.27 -12.08
N ASP A 350 -0.31 8.52 -11.78
CA ASP A 350 -1.37 8.94 -10.86
C ASP A 350 -2.54 9.44 -11.69
N ALA A 351 -3.40 8.51 -12.11
CA ALA A 351 -4.57 8.82 -12.93
C ALA A 351 -5.62 9.65 -12.18
N VAL A 352 -5.64 9.57 -10.84
CA VAL A 352 -6.60 10.29 -10.00
C VAL A 352 -6.28 11.78 -9.97
N ASN A 353 -5.00 12.13 -9.78
CA ASN A 353 -4.56 13.53 -9.77
C ASN A 353 -4.05 14.01 -11.13
N GLY A 354 -3.98 13.14 -12.12
CA GLY A 354 -3.60 13.47 -13.50
C GLY A 354 -2.10 13.74 -13.67
N TYR A 355 -1.25 12.98 -13.01
CA TYR A 355 0.22 13.10 -13.12
C TYR A 355 0.89 11.87 -13.72
N LEU A 356 1.92 12.12 -14.52
CA LEU A 356 2.89 11.15 -15.02
C LEU A 356 4.23 11.40 -14.34
N TYR A 357 4.87 10.34 -13.84
CA TYR A 357 6.20 10.35 -13.24
C TYR A 357 7.14 9.46 -14.04
N TRP A 358 8.40 9.85 -14.18
CA TRP A 358 9.43 9.00 -14.79
C TRP A 358 10.82 9.27 -14.24
N THR A 359 11.70 8.29 -14.40
CA THR A 359 13.12 8.44 -14.07
C THR A 359 13.95 8.70 -15.32
N GLN A 360 15.02 9.47 -15.16
CA GLN A 360 16.14 9.53 -16.10
C GLN A 360 17.39 9.11 -15.35
N LYS A 361 17.95 7.95 -15.72
CA LYS A 361 18.94 7.27 -14.86
C LYS A 361 20.31 7.93 -14.82
N GLY A 362 20.69 8.68 -15.86
CA GLY A 362 22.04 9.22 -16.01
C GLY A 362 23.08 8.16 -16.42
N GLU A 363 24.35 8.57 -16.45
CA GLU A 363 25.46 7.65 -16.68
C GLU A 363 25.52 6.55 -15.61
N ALA A 364 25.95 5.36 -16.01
CA ALA A 364 26.09 4.23 -15.10
C ALA A 364 27.02 4.59 -13.93
N LYS A 365 26.50 4.54 -12.71
CA LYS A 365 27.22 4.94 -11.48
C LYS A 365 27.73 6.39 -11.53
N GLY A 366 27.05 7.25 -12.29
CA GLY A 366 27.46 8.62 -12.58
C GLY A 366 26.89 9.69 -11.63
N GLY A 367 25.87 9.36 -10.82
CA GLY A 367 25.29 10.31 -9.85
C GLY A 367 24.51 11.46 -10.49
N GLN A 368 24.01 11.25 -11.71
CA GLN A 368 23.32 12.26 -12.53
C GLN A 368 21.82 11.92 -12.71
N GLY A 369 21.33 10.98 -11.92
CA GLY A 369 19.96 10.52 -11.97
C GLY A 369 18.96 11.59 -11.58
N ARG A 370 17.77 11.54 -12.20
CA ARG A 370 16.67 12.47 -12.00
C ARG A 370 15.34 11.75 -11.93
N ILE A 371 14.40 12.35 -11.21
CA ILE A 371 12.99 11.97 -11.20
C ILE A 371 12.18 13.21 -11.57
N LEU A 372 11.26 13.06 -12.51
CA LEU A 372 10.47 14.14 -13.08
C LEU A 372 8.98 13.83 -13.03
N ARG A 373 8.17 14.88 -13.12
CA ARG A 373 6.71 14.82 -13.19
C ARG A 373 6.20 15.76 -14.27
N ALA A 374 5.07 15.42 -14.88
CA ALA A 374 4.30 16.34 -15.70
C ALA A 374 2.81 15.95 -15.69
N GLY A 375 1.94 16.74 -16.35
CA GLY A 375 0.55 16.33 -16.55
C GLY A 375 0.46 14.99 -17.30
N LEU A 376 -0.48 14.13 -16.88
CA LEU A 376 -0.65 12.79 -17.45
C LEU A 376 -1.00 12.82 -18.94
N GLU A 377 -1.79 13.81 -19.34
CA GLU A 377 -2.25 13.99 -20.70
C GLU A 377 -1.49 15.11 -21.40
N LEU A 378 -1.09 14.85 -22.65
CA LEU A 378 -0.57 15.88 -23.54
C LEU A 378 -1.76 16.48 -24.33
N PRO A 379 -1.94 17.81 -24.36
CA PRO A 379 -2.99 18.43 -25.15
C PRO A 379 -2.93 18.03 -26.63
N GLU A 380 -4.09 17.85 -27.26
CA GLU A 380 -4.18 17.41 -28.65
C GLU A 380 -3.38 18.32 -29.59
N GLY A 381 -2.48 17.73 -30.38
CA GLY A 381 -1.63 18.44 -31.33
C GLY A 381 -0.41 19.14 -30.71
N ALA A 382 -0.22 19.07 -29.40
CA ALA A 382 1.02 19.55 -28.77
C ALA A 382 2.19 18.62 -29.09
N ASP A 383 3.38 19.20 -29.21
CA ASP A 383 4.62 18.46 -29.40
C ASP A 383 5.16 17.97 -28.03
N PRO A 384 5.32 16.65 -27.81
CA PRO A 384 5.84 16.12 -26.55
C PRO A 384 7.26 16.59 -26.21
N ALA A 385 8.05 17.04 -27.20
CA ALA A 385 9.39 17.61 -26.98
C ALA A 385 9.35 19.07 -26.51
N GLN A 386 8.20 19.74 -26.62
CA GLN A 386 8.04 21.18 -26.31
C GLN A 386 7.06 21.43 -25.17
N ARG A 387 6.65 20.38 -24.43
CA ARG A 387 5.79 20.54 -23.27
C ARG A 387 6.51 21.33 -22.17
N THR A 388 5.81 22.30 -21.59
CA THR A 388 6.41 23.27 -20.65
C THR A 388 6.07 22.98 -19.18
N ASP A 389 5.30 21.94 -18.92
CA ASP A 389 4.78 21.55 -17.61
C ASP A 389 5.62 20.45 -16.94
N ILE A 390 6.83 20.17 -17.46
CA ILE A 390 7.77 19.24 -16.84
C ILE A 390 8.36 19.87 -15.59
N GLU A 391 8.24 19.16 -14.49
CA GLU A 391 8.78 19.50 -13.18
C GLU A 391 9.90 18.51 -12.83
N LEU A 392 11.09 19.03 -12.56
CA LEU A 392 12.19 18.23 -12.03
C LEU A 392 12.01 18.09 -10.51
N LEU A 393 11.69 16.89 -10.03
CA LEU A 393 11.42 16.67 -8.61
C LEU A 393 12.70 16.45 -7.82
N TRP A 394 13.55 15.53 -8.28
CA TRP A 394 14.84 15.20 -7.68
C TRP A 394 15.94 15.11 -8.75
N GLU A 395 17.17 15.44 -8.38
CA GLU A 395 18.36 15.43 -9.23
C GLU A 395 19.61 15.05 -8.44
N ASN A 396 20.69 14.71 -9.16
CA ASN A 396 21.93 14.16 -8.58
C ASN A 396 21.69 12.86 -7.79
N LEU A 397 20.70 12.06 -8.22
CA LEU A 397 20.48 10.73 -7.69
C LEU A 397 21.52 9.77 -8.25
N PRO A 398 21.89 8.69 -7.55
CA PRO A 398 22.92 7.76 -8.00
C PRO A 398 22.62 7.15 -9.39
N GLU A 399 21.53 6.38 -9.51
CA GLU A 399 20.98 5.83 -10.76
C GLU A 399 19.54 5.27 -10.52
N PRO A 400 18.50 6.13 -10.49
CA PRO A 400 17.12 5.73 -10.20
C PRO A 400 16.50 4.94 -11.37
N ILE A 401 15.80 3.85 -11.06
CA ILE A 401 15.27 2.89 -12.04
C ILE A 401 13.74 2.87 -12.00
N ASP A 402 13.11 1.93 -11.28
CA ASP A 402 11.67 1.73 -11.30
C ASP A 402 10.98 2.59 -10.24
N LEU A 403 9.74 2.99 -10.52
CA LEU A 403 8.89 3.81 -9.67
C LEU A 403 7.65 3.05 -9.21
N GLU A 404 7.23 3.26 -7.97
CA GLU A 404 5.92 2.83 -7.46
C GLU A 404 5.28 3.93 -6.60
N LEU A 405 3.95 4.03 -6.66
CA LEU A 405 3.18 5.07 -5.96
C LEU A 405 2.42 4.48 -4.77
N GLU A 406 2.44 5.20 -3.64
CA GLU A 406 1.54 4.98 -2.51
C GLU A 406 0.76 6.29 -2.26
N LEU A 407 -0.37 6.44 -2.95
CA LEU A 407 -1.10 7.70 -3.01
C LEU A 407 -1.79 8.07 -1.68
N ASP A 408 -2.21 7.09 -0.87
CA ASP A 408 -2.86 7.34 0.42
C ASP A 408 -1.92 8.07 1.41
N SER A 409 -0.62 7.71 1.38
CA SER A 409 0.43 8.34 2.19
C SER A 409 1.20 9.42 1.43
N ASN A 410 0.83 9.69 0.18
CA ASN A 410 1.49 10.64 -0.73
C ASN A 410 3.00 10.37 -0.87
N LEU A 411 3.38 9.09 -1.04
CA LEU A 411 4.75 8.63 -1.16
C LEU A 411 5.06 8.14 -2.58
N LEU A 412 6.28 8.44 -3.04
CA LEU A 412 6.90 7.83 -4.21
C LEU A 412 8.04 6.94 -3.74
N TYR A 413 8.06 5.70 -4.23
CA TYR A 413 9.12 4.74 -4.01
C TYR A 413 9.92 4.53 -5.30
N TRP A 414 11.21 4.26 -5.16
CA TRP A 414 12.03 3.86 -6.30
C TRP A 414 13.22 2.98 -5.94
N THR A 415 13.59 2.12 -6.87
CA THR A 415 14.86 1.40 -6.86
C THR A 415 15.97 2.25 -7.43
N ASP A 416 17.19 2.05 -6.92
CA ASP A 416 18.39 2.69 -7.43
C ASP A 416 19.51 1.66 -7.57
N ARG A 417 20.21 1.66 -8.71
CA ARG A 417 21.31 0.72 -9.01
C ARG A 417 22.70 1.37 -9.05
N GLY A 418 22.83 2.61 -8.60
CA GLY A 418 24.07 3.35 -8.58
C GLY A 418 25.13 2.74 -7.64
N ALA A 419 26.31 3.36 -7.58
CA ALA A 419 27.38 2.88 -6.72
C ALA A 419 27.06 3.05 -5.23
N GLU A 420 27.49 2.08 -4.41
CA GLU A 420 27.51 2.22 -2.95
C GLU A 420 28.36 3.45 -2.52
N PRO A 421 28.03 4.11 -1.39
CA PRO A 421 27.03 3.70 -0.40
C PRO A 421 25.59 4.08 -0.76
N ASP A 422 25.39 5.03 -1.67
CA ASP A 422 24.09 5.70 -1.88
C ASP A 422 23.20 5.06 -2.96
N GLY A 423 23.76 4.24 -3.84
CA GLY A 423 23.00 3.38 -4.75
C GLY A 423 22.90 1.93 -4.29
N ASN A 424 22.25 1.08 -5.08
CA ASN A 424 21.80 -0.27 -4.68
C ASN A 424 20.85 -0.22 -3.48
N THR A 425 19.83 0.62 -3.61
CA THR A 425 18.91 1.00 -2.55
C THR A 425 17.44 0.94 -2.98
N LEU A 426 16.57 0.82 -1.98
CA LEU A 426 15.15 1.13 -2.08
C LEU A 426 14.95 2.45 -1.36
N ASN A 427 14.34 3.40 -2.04
CA ASN A 427 14.20 4.76 -1.58
C ASN A 427 12.72 5.14 -1.53
N ARG A 428 12.41 6.11 -0.67
CA ARG A 428 11.11 6.78 -0.70
C ARG A 428 11.24 8.26 -0.40
N ALA A 429 10.26 9.03 -0.85
CA ALA A 429 10.10 10.42 -0.46
C ALA A 429 8.63 10.84 -0.59
N GLN A 430 8.27 11.91 0.13
CA GLN A 430 6.98 12.57 -0.04
C GLN A 430 6.86 13.17 -1.44
N ILE A 431 5.75 12.92 -2.11
CA ILE A 431 5.44 13.53 -3.41
C ILE A 431 5.25 15.03 -3.16
N PRO A 432 6.07 15.92 -3.77
CA PRO A 432 5.97 17.35 -3.55
C PRO A 432 4.67 17.90 -4.15
N ALA A 433 4.19 19.02 -3.62
CA ALA A 433 3.08 19.75 -4.23
C ALA A 433 3.45 20.21 -5.66
N ALA A 434 2.46 20.54 -6.47
CA ALA A 434 2.67 21.07 -7.83
C ALA A 434 3.58 22.30 -7.80
N GLY A 435 4.62 22.32 -8.64
CA GLY A 435 5.62 23.38 -8.70
C GLY A 435 6.74 23.31 -7.66
N ASP A 436 6.64 22.45 -6.65
CA ASP A 436 7.67 22.29 -5.61
C ASP A 436 8.71 21.22 -5.99
N ARG A 437 9.92 21.37 -5.44
CA ARG A 437 10.97 20.33 -5.53
C ARG A 437 10.75 19.26 -4.47
N GLY A 438 11.26 18.07 -4.75
CA GLY A 438 11.24 16.95 -3.82
C GLY A 438 11.97 17.24 -2.52
N SER A 439 11.48 16.64 -1.43
CA SER A 439 12.08 16.74 -0.10
C SER A 439 13.26 15.78 0.08
N VAL A 440 13.73 15.65 1.32
CA VAL A 440 14.73 14.65 1.72
C VAL A 440 14.27 13.25 1.28
N VAL A 441 15.21 12.53 0.67
CA VAL A 441 15.06 11.12 0.30
C VAL A 441 15.40 10.26 1.51
N GLU A 442 14.51 9.32 1.84
CA GLU A 442 14.76 8.27 2.81
C GLU A 442 15.23 7.01 2.09
N VAL A 443 16.36 6.47 2.52
CA VAL A 443 16.80 5.14 2.09
C VAL A 443 16.19 4.10 3.01
N VAL A 444 15.21 3.37 2.51
CA VAL A 444 14.48 2.32 3.24
C VAL A 444 15.36 1.09 3.43
N ALA A 445 16.04 0.64 2.37
CA ALA A 445 16.91 -0.52 2.40
C ALA A 445 18.11 -0.36 1.46
N ARG A 446 19.18 -1.13 1.73
CA ARG A 446 20.46 -1.11 0.99
C ARG A 446 20.97 -2.52 0.75
N GLY A 447 21.97 -2.63 -0.14
CA GLY A 447 22.80 -3.84 -0.28
C GLY A 447 22.39 -4.78 -1.42
N PHE A 448 21.50 -4.30 -2.30
CA PHE A 448 21.08 -5.02 -3.51
C PHE A 448 22.22 -5.17 -4.53
N LYS A 449 22.01 -5.97 -5.58
CA LYS A 449 22.98 -6.24 -6.65
C LYS A 449 22.43 -5.81 -8.00
N GLU A 450 22.48 -4.49 -8.20
CA GLU A 450 21.91 -3.74 -9.32
C GLU A 450 20.37 -3.84 -9.31
N ALA A 451 19.74 -3.17 -8.34
CA ALA A 451 18.28 -3.21 -8.13
C ALA A 451 17.51 -2.67 -9.36
N ILE A 452 16.49 -3.39 -9.80
CA ILE A 452 15.65 -3.04 -10.96
C ILE A 452 14.19 -2.98 -10.55
N GLY A 453 13.51 -4.13 -10.50
CA GLY A 453 12.07 -4.20 -10.34
C GLY A 453 11.62 -3.85 -8.94
N LEU A 454 10.44 -3.24 -8.85
CA LEU A 454 9.80 -2.84 -7.61
C LEU A 454 8.31 -3.18 -7.67
N ALA A 455 7.79 -3.82 -6.63
CA ALA A 455 6.36 -4.01 -6.43
C ALA A 455 5.99 -3.75 -4.97
N LEU A 456 4.94 -2.97 -4.71
CA LEU A 456 4.46 -2.68 -3.36
C LEU A 456 3.28 -3.58 -2.98
N ASP A 457 3.34 -4.15 -1.79
CA ASP A 457 2.19 -4.75 -1.12
C ASP A 457 1.73 -3.81 0.00
N HIS A 458 0.87 -2.85 -0.35
CA HIS A 458 0.34 -1.87 0.60
C HIS A 458 -0.43 -2.54 1.74
N GLY A 459 -1.06 -3.68 1.47
CA GLY A 459 -1.81 -4.43 2.47
C GLY A 459 -0.90 -4.93 3.59
N ARG A 460 0.26 -5.52 3.25
CA ARG A 460 1.22 -6.06 4.22
C ARG A 460 2.28 -5.06 4.68
N GLY A 461 2.37 -3.89 4.04
CA GLY A 461 3.40 -2.90 4.36
C GLY A 461 4.82 -3.35 3.96
N VAL A 462 4.93 -4.11 2.86
CA VAL A 462 6.21 -4.61 2.34
C VAL A 462 6.39 -4.23 0.87
N ALA A 463 7.64 -4.18 0.43
CA ALA A 463 8.02 -4.07 -0.97
C ALA A 463 8.80 -5.30 -1.42
N PHE A 464 8.60 -5.70 -2.67
CA PHE A 464 9.44 -6.69 -3.34
C PHE A 464 10.39 -5.97 -4.30
N VAL A 465 11.68 -6.27 -4.19
CA VAL A 465 12.75 -5.73 -5.04
C VAL A 465 13.45 -6.87 -5.75
N SER A 466 13.56 -6.81 -7.07
CA SER A 466 14.40 -7.71 -7.86
C SER A 466 15.69 -7.05 -8.29
N ASP A 467 16.71 -7.85 -8.59
CA ASP A 467 17.99 -7.34 -9.06
C ASP A 467 18.64 -8.20 -10.14
N LEU A 468 19.60 -7.60 -10.86
CA LEU A 468 20.34 -8.29 -11.91
C LEU A 468 21.28 -9.37 -11.35
N GLY A 469 21.52 -9.40 -10.04
CA GLY A 469 22.20 -10.49 -9.33
C GLY A 469 21.37 -11.77 -9.22
N GLY A 470 20.10 -11.74 -9.64
CA GLY A 470 19.20 -12.89 -9.61
C GLY A 470 18.51 -13.11 -8.28
N HIS A 471 18.30 -12.03 -7.51
CA HIS A 471 17.62 -12.07 -6.22
C HIS A 471 16.24 -11.42 -6.30
N VAL A 472 15.34 -11.91 -5.44
CA VAL A 472 14.14 -11.18 -5.02
C VAL A 472 14.24 -10.98 -3.52
N TYR A 473 14.04 -9.74 -3.08
CA TYR A 473 14.03 -9.34 -1.69
C TYR A 473 12.62 -8.92 -1.30
N GLU A 474 12.22 -9.24 -0.08
CA GLU A 474 11.10 -8.62 0.60
C GLU A 474 11.66 -7.60 1.61
N VAL A 475 11.12 -6.40 1.60
CA VAL A 475 11.55 -5.29 2.44
C VAL A 475 10.38 -4.78 3.26
N SER A 476 10.51 -4.77 4.59
CA SER A 476 9.56 -4.07 5.45
C SER A 476 9.65 -2.56 5.21
N LEU A 477 8.56 -1.93 4.78
CA LEU A 477 8.55 -0.49 4.46
C LEU A 477 8.72 0.40 5.70
N ALA A 478 8.43 -0.12 6.88
CA ALA A 478 8.56 0.63 8.12
C ALA A 478 9.94 0.49 8.77
N SER A 479 10.49 -0.72 8.81
CA SER A 479 11.77 -0.99 9.50
C SER A 479 12.99 -1.00 8.58
N GLY A 480 12.78 -1.14 7.26
CA GLY A 480 13.86 -1.35 6.30
C GLY A 480 14.49 -2.74 6.37
N GLN A 481 13.93 -3.66 7.18
CA GLN A 481 14.44 -5.02 7.28
C GLN A 481 14.27 -5.76 5.95
N VAL A 482 15.36 -6.40 5.52
CA VAL A 482 15.44 -7.13 4.25
C VAL A 482 15.43 -8.63 4.50
N ARG A 483 14.55 -9.36 3.81
CA ARG A 483 14.51 -10.82 3.73
C ARG A 483 14.77 -11.24 2.28
N VAL A 484 15.72 -12.13 2.06
CA VAL A 484 15.95 -12.72 0.72
C VAL A 484 14.88 -13.80 0.49
N VAL A 485 14.03 -13.58 -0.52
CA VAL A 485 12.97 -14.52 -0.91
C VAL A 485 13.51 -15.51 -1.93
N LEU A 486 14.22 -15.01 -2.95
CA LEU A 486 14.84 -15.82 -4.00
C LEU A 486 16.30 -15.43 -4.14
N SER A 487 17.18 -16.42 -4.39
CA SER A 487 18.61 -16.21 -4.63
C SER A 487 19.12 -17.17 -5.70
N GLY A 488 20.04 -16.70 -6.54
CA GLY A 488 20.72 -17.54 -7.53
C GLY A 488 19.88 -17.85 -8.77
N SER A 489 18.92 -16.98 -9.11
CA SER A 489 18.19 -17.03 -10.39
C SER A 489 19.00 -16.39 -11.53
N ALA A 490 18.42 -16.38 -12.73
CA ALA A 490 18.87 -15.55 -13.85
C ALA A 490 18.73 -14.05 -13.53
N MET A 491 19.32 -13.16 -14.34
CA MET A 491 19.24 -11.70 -14.14
C MET A 491 17.78 -11.26 -14.11
N LEU A 492 17.28 -10.76 -12.96
CA LEU A 492 15.86 -10.42 -12.81
C LEU A 492 15.61 -8.94 -13.09
N THR A 493 14.54 -8.67 -13.83
CA THR A 493 14.04 -7.32 -14.16
C THR A 493 12.72 -7.07 -13.44
N GLY A 494 11.65 -6.67 -14.11
CA GLY A 494 10.39 -6.31 -13.46
C GLY A 494 9.78 -7.43 -12.61
N VAL A 495 9.11 -7.02 -11.54
CA VAL A 495 8.33 -7.89 -10.65
C VAL A 495 6.93 -7.31 -10.46
N VAL A 496 5.94 -8.18 -10.28
CA VAL A 496 4.56 -7.76 -9.96
C VAL A 496 3.88 -8.79 -9.07
N LEU A 497 3.03 -8.32 -8.16
CA LEU A 497 2.21 -9.20 -7.29
C LEU A 497 1.05 -9.83 -8.07
N GLY A 498 0.70 -11.06 -7.69
CA GLY A 498 -0.39 -11.85 -8.26
C GLY A 498 -1.79 -11.37 -7.89
#